data_AF-A0A0N0GQG9-F1
#
_entry.id   AF-A0A0N0GQG9-F1
#
_cell.length_a   1.000
_cell.length_b   1.000
_cell.length_c   1.000
_cell.angle_alpha   90.00
_cell.angle_beta   90.00
_cell.angle_gamma   90.00
#
_symmetry.space_group_name_H-M   'P 1'
#
loop_
_entity.id
_entity.type
_entity.pdbx_description
1 polymer ?
#
loop_
_entity_poly.entity_id
_entity_poly.type
_entity_poly.pdbx_seq_one_letter_code
_entity_poly.pdbx_strand_id
1 'polypeptide(L)'
;MSKITLQAIDTLESDGHGIRLESLESALDYVFERFESDSAQNKEIWAATYNALAEAADSGAPAEIEAARERLVQTIGHFQRVAA
;
A
#
# COMPACT_ATOMS: atom_id res chain seq x y z
N MET A 1 4.26 -11.31 16.63
CA MET A 1 5.02 -10.95 15.41
C MET A 1 5.61 -9.57 15.64
N SER A 2 6.88 -9.34 15.31
CA SER A 2 7.49 -8.02 15.45
C SER A 2 6.88 -7.08 14.40
N LYS A 3 6.39 -5.92 14.82
CA LYS A 3 5.84 -4.90 13.91
C LYS A 3 6.97 -4.37 13.02
N ILE A 4 6.92 -4.65 11.72
CA ILE A 4 7.86 -4.10 10.74
C ILE A 4 7.47 -2.65 10.46
N THR A 5 8.32 -1.73 10.88
CA THR A 5 8.13 -0.29 10.67
C THR A 5 8.48 0.10 9.24
N LEU A 6 7.64 0.92 8.62
CA LEU A 6 7.90 1.53 7.32
C LEU A 6 8.25 3.01 7.50
N GLN A 7 8.98 3.58 6.55
CA GLN A 7 8.96 5.03 6.40
C GLN A 7 7.54 5.48 6.05
N ALA A 8 7.03 6.45 6.81
CA ALA A 8 5.64 6.88 6.72
C ALA A 8 5.25 7.27 5.28
N ILE A 9 4.10 6.75 4.84
CA ILE A 9 3.44 7.16 3.60
C ILE A 9 2.17 7.91 3.98
N ASP A 10 2.08 9.17 3.60
CA ASP A 10 0.86 9.96 3.77
C ASP A 10 -0.01 9.80 2.52
N THR A 11 -1.18 9.18 2.70
CA THR A 11 -2.21 9.08 1.66
C THR A 11 -3.14 10.27 1.75
N LEU A 12 -3.74 10.64 0.63
CA LEU A 12 -4.81 11.62 0.55
C LEU A 12 -6.00 10.92 -0.09
N GLU A 13 -7.05 10.70 0.68
CA GLU A 13 -8.30 10.14 0.18
C GLU A 13 -9.23 11.26 -0.30
N SER A 14 -10.10 10.93 -1.26
CA SER A 14 -10.99 11.91 -1.91
C SER A 14 -12.01 12.56 -0.97
N ASP A 15 -12.24 11.99 0.21
CA ASP A 15 -13.11 12.54 1.27
C ASP A 15 -12.38 13.52 2.19
N GLY A 16 -11.09 13.79 1.95
CA GLY A 16 -10.25 14.67 2.75
C GLY A 16 -9.64 13.99 3.99
N HIS A 17 -9.84 12.68 4.16
CA HIS A 17 -9.17 11.93 5.21
C HIS A 17 -7.81 11.43 4.68
N GLY A 18 -6.74 11.71 5.42
CA GLY A 18 -5.41 11.23 5.09
C GLY A 18 -5.07 10.06 6.00
N ILE A 19 -4.77 8.89 5.42
CA ILE A 19 -4.27 7.75 6.19
C ILE A 19 -2.74 7.79 6.16
N ARG A 20 -2.14 7.74 7.34
CA ARG A 20 -0.68 7.63 7.51
C ARG A 20 -0.29 6.17 7.70
N LEU A 21 0.46 5.62 6.76
CA LEU A 21 0.91 4.22 6.78
C LEU A 21 2.35 4.17 7.31
N GLU A 22 2.52 3.74 8.56
CA GLU A 22 3.82 3.69 9.27
C GLU A 22 4.34 2.26 9.50
N SER A 23 3.57 1.26 9.07
CA SER A 23 3.91 -0.14 9.25
C SER A 23 3.43 -0.98 8.09
N LEU A 24 4.08 -2.13 7.94
CA LEU A 24 3.79 -3.06 6.87
C LEU A 24 2.38 -3.67 7.02
N GLU A 25 1.95 -3.88 8.26
CA GLU A 25 0.57 -4.25 8.62
C GLU A 25 -0.44 -3.20 8.16
N SER A 26 -0.27 -1.94 8.56
CA SER A 26 -1.16 -0.85 8.10
C SER A 26 -1.19 -0.69 6.58
N ALA A 27 -0.07 -0.96 5.91
CA ALA A 27 0.02 -0.91 4.45
C ALA A 27 -0.75 -2.06 3.79
N LEU A 28 -0.67 -3.28 4.34
CA LEU A 28 -1.44 -4.44 3.88
C LEU A 28 -2.94 -4.22 4.08
N ASP A 29 -3.35 -3.74 5.25
CA ASP A 29 -4.75 -3.43 5.56
C ASP A 29 -5.31 -2.38 4.59
N TYR A 30 -4.57 -1.29 4.38
CA TYR A 30 -4.94 -0.25 3.43
C TYR A 30 -5.13 -0.80 2.01
N VAL A 31 -4.17 -1.59 1.52
CA VAL A 31 -4.25 -2.16 0.17
C VAL A 31 -5.42 -3.14 0.05
N PHE A 32 -5.69 -3.93 1.10
CA PHE A 32 -6.80 -4.86 1.13
C PHE A 32 -8.15 -4.12 1.07
N GLU A 33 -8.32 -3.06 1.85
CA GLU A 33 -9.54 -2.22 1.82
C GLU A 33 -9.75 -1.59 0.44
N ARG A 34 -8.67 -1.10 -0.20
CA ARG A 34 -8.72 -0.58 -1.57
C ARG A 34 -9.05 -1.66 -2.59
N PHE A 35 -8.50 -2.86 -2.45
CA PHE A 35 -8.84 -3.99 -3.31
C PHE A 35 -10.33 -4.37 -3.21
N GLU A 36 -10.92 -4.30 -2.01
CA GLU A 36 -12.34 -4.59 -1.82
C GLU A 36 -13.24 -3.50 -2.42
N SER A 37 -12.91 -2.23 -2.19
CA SER A 37 -13.75 -1.08 -2.53
C SER A 37 -13.63 -0.56 -3.97
N ASP A 38 -12.52 -0.81 -4.67
CA ASP A 38 -12.28 -0.27 -6.00
C ASP A 38 -12.93 -1.10 -7.13
N SER A 39 -12.96 -0.54 -8.34
CA SER A 39 -13.46 -1.19 -9.54
C SER A 39 -12.64 -2.42 -9.93
N ALA A 40 -13.27 -3.39 -10.59
CA ALA A 40 -12.60 -4.63 -11.02
C ALA A 40 -11.34 -4.40 -11.87
N GLN A 41 -11.30 -3.32 -12.67
CA GLN A 41 -10.13 -2.94 -13.47
C GLN A 41 -8.93 -2.53 -12.61
N ASN A 42 -9.18 -1.96 -11.43
CA ASN A 42 -8.15 -1.47 -10.53
C ASN A 42 -7.67 -2.55 -9.53
N LYS A 43 -8.48 -3.60 -9.33
CA LYS A 43 -8.18 -4.71 -8.40
C LYS A 43 -6.89 -5.43 -8.73
N GLU A 44 -6.52 -5.59 -10.01
CA GLU A 44 -5.26 -6.24 -10.39
C GLU A 44 -4.04 -5.45 -9.91
N ILE A 45 -4.11 -4.11 -9.97
CA ILE A 45 -3.04 -3.24 -9.50
C ILE A 45 -2.91 -3.35 -7.97
N TRP A 46 -4.03 -3.30 -7.25
CA TRP A 46 -4.05 -3.46 -5.79
C TRP A 46 -3.58 -4.85 -5.36
N ALA A 47 -4.01 -5.92 -6.02
CA ALA A 47 -3.56 -7.29 -5.72
C ALA A 47 -2.05 -7.46 -5.92
N ALA A 48 -1.49 -6.90 -6.99
CA ALA A 48 -0.05 -6.96 -7.23
C ALA A 48 0.75 -6.18 -6.16
N THR A 49 0.21 -5.07 -5.66
CA THR A 49 0.82 -4.32 -4.55
C THR A 49 0.69 -5.05 -3.21
N TYR A 50 -0.44 -5.71 -2.97
CA TYR A 50 -0.63 -6.55 -1.78
C TYR A 50 0.39 -7.69 -1.74
N ASN A 51 0.56 -8.40 -2.85
CA ASN A 51 1.50 -9.52 -2.93
C ASN A 51 2.94 -9.07 -2.67
N ALA A 52 3.37 -7.93 -3.23
CA ALA A 52 4.70 -7.40 -2.97
C ALA A 52 4.92 -7.04 -1.49
N LEU A 53 3.91 -6.47 -0.83
CA LEU A 53 3.96 -6.20 0.61
C LEU A 53 4.01 -7.51 1.41
N ALA A 54 3.18 -8.50 1.06
CA ALA A 54 3.15 -9.79 1.76
C ALA A 54 4.48 -10.55 1.63
N GLU A 55 5.08 -10.56 0.44
CA GLU A 55 6.42 -11.14 0.20
C GLU A 55 7.50 -10.43 1.04
N ALA A 56 7.48 -9.10 1.07
CA ALA A 56 8.41 -8.32 1.90
C ALA A 56 8.21 -8.56 3.40
N ALA A 57 6.97 -8.80 3.84
CA ALA A 57 6.64 -9.15 5.22
C ALA A 57 7.22 -10.51 5.62
N ASP A 58 7.11 -11.50 4.73
CA ASP A 58 7.58 -12.86 4.94
C ASP A 58 9.12 -12.92 4.96
N SER A 59 9.75 -12.24 4.02
CA SER A 59 11.21 -12.15 3.92
C SER A 59 11.84 -11.35 5.06
N GLY A 60 11.22 -10.24 5.46
CA GLY A 60 11.77 -9.32 6.47
C GLY A 60 13.04 -8.59 6.01
N ALA A 61 13.45 -8.74 4.74
CA ALA A 61 14.63 -8.08 4.20
C ALA A 61 14.37 -6.56 4.01
N PRO A 62 15.23 -5.67 4.55
CA PRO A 62 15.03 -4.22 4.44
C PRO A 62 14.90 -3.72 2.99
N ALA A 63 15.62 -4.34 2.05
CA ALA A 63 15.56 -3.97 0.64
C ALA A 63 14.21 -4.33 -0.02
N GLU A 64 13.62 -5.46 0.35
CA GLU A 64 12.32 -5.89 -0.16
C GLU A 64 11.20 -5.08 0.47
N ILE A 65 11.33 -4.76 1.76
CA ILE A 65 10.43 -3.84 2.48
C ILE A 65 10.41 -2.46 1.81
N GLU A 66 11.58 -1.92 1.46
CA GLU A 66 11.66 -0.63 0.78
C GLU A 66 11.09 -0.70 -0.64
N ALA A 67 11.39 -1.74 -1.41
CA ALA A 67 10.83 -1.92 -2.75
C ALA A 67 9.29 -2.04 -2.73
N ALA A 68 8.74 -2.79 -1.76
CA ALA A 68 7.29 -2.91 -1.60
C ALA A 68 6.64 -1.59 -1.19
N ARG A 69 7.31 -0.81 -0.32
CA ARG A 69 6.90 0.54 0.05
C ARG A 69 6.88 1.48 -1.17
N GLU A 70 7.94 1.49 -1.98
CA GLU A 70 8.01 2.31 -3.20
C GLU A 70 6.88 1.95 -4.17
N ARG A 71 6.60 0.66 -4.34
CA ARG A 71 5.46 0.20 -5.14
C ARG A 71 4.15 0.75 -4.62
N LEU A 72 3.91 0.69 -3.31
CA LEU A 72 2.71 1.24 -2.70
C LEU A 72 2.56 2.75 -2.96
N VAL A 73 3.65 3.53 -2.82
CA VAL A 73 3.64 4.97 -3.13
C VAL A 73 3.26 5.20 -4.60
N GLN A 74 3.80 4.42 -5.53
CA GLN A 74 3.47 4.52 -6.95
C GLN A 74 2.00 4.19 -7.22
N THR A 75 1.46 3.14 -6.59
CA THR A 75 0.07 2.74 -6.71
C THR A 75 -0.87 3.83 -6.19
N ILE A 76 -0.62 4.36 -4.99
CA ILE A 76 -1.40 5.47 -4.42
C ILE A 76 -1.37 6.67 -5.36
N GLY A 77 -0.17 7.07 -5.81
CA GLY A 77 -0.01 8.20 -6.72
C GLY A 77 -0.66 7.98 -8.09
N HIS A 78 -0.76 6.74 -8.58
CA HIS A 78 -1.52 6.42 -9.79
C HIS A 78 -3.00 6.74 -9.60
N PHE A 79 -3.61 6.21 -8.53
CA PHE A 79 -5.05 6.39 -8.28
C PHE A 79 -5.42 7.82 -7.88
N GLN A 80 -4.56 8.53 -7.16
CA GLN A 80 -4.76 9.94 -6.84
C GLN A 80 -4.77 10.84 -8.08
N ARG A 81 -3.97 10.53 -9.11
CA ARG A 81 -3.95 11.30 -10.37
C ARG A 81 -5.15 11.00 -11.26
N VAL A 82 -5.64 9.76 -11.23
CA VAL A 82 -6.81 9.35 -12.03
C VAL A 82 -8.11 9.88 -11.43
N ALA A 83 -8.15 10.13 -10.11
CA ALA A 83 -9.31 10.68 -9.41
C ALA A 83 -9.42 12.23 -9.43
N ALA A 84 -8.42 12.94 -9.99
CA ALA A 84 -8.38 14.40 -10.12
C ALA A 84 -8.92 14.88 -11.47
#